data_AF-A0A0B7KN34-F1
#
_entry.id   AF-A0A0B7KN34-F1
#
_cell.length_a   1.000
_cell.length_b   1.000
_cell.length_c   1.000
_cell.angle_alpha   90.00
_cell.angle_beta   90.00
_cell.angle_gamma   90.00
#
_symmetry.space_group_name_H-M   'P 1'
#
loop_
_entity.id
_entity.type
_entity.pdbx_description
1 polymer ?
#
loop_
_entity_poly.entity_id
_entity_poly.type
_entity_poly.pdbx_seq_one_letter_code
_entity_poly.pdbx_strand_id
1 'polypeptide(L)'
;MNGMNGAGMPGGGGMSMPTPAGHQAELNYIYSMVEELSKQLADNRKVTEDIVNGLGKVRTKAKTNGISNGELLDAAADELQGQEENLDAQISLLTESLEKAKHSRDQNATLLTQYANALAVMLKQFHEYKTKHVADVAAWHRSYRTQLDEARRENSRLREQIWEMQTHAATANESLRKFRSKYDEDEKRWDGRVASVAAKQEIRFWKRMAMPELEDDDTYWSGDDDLIDPAEKERLRELEQRAAQEQMMAESQAEDSDGGPQQSPFQHMGVMGGIAMQREDTSLQPVPPPRPLSAASSTGSTGH
;
A
#
# COMPACT_ATOMS: atom_id res chain seq x y z
N MET A 1 43.80 72.86 -47.38
CA MET A 1 44.93 73.78 -47.14
C MET A 1 44.70 74.43 -45.79
N ASN A 2 45.62 74.20 -44.86
CA ASN A 2 45.72 74.87 -43.57
C ASN A 2 46.33 76.26 -43.79
N GLY A 3 45.90 77.28 -43.04
CA GLY A 3 46.37 78.65 -43.23
C GLY A 3 46.10 79.54 -42.02
N MET A 4 46.97 79.44 -41.03
CA MET A 4 47.11 80.29 -39.86
C MET A 4 47.55 81.72 -40.22
N ASN A 5 46.89 82.74 -39.66
CA ASN A 5 47.43 83.98 -39.06
C ASN A 5 46.26 84.96 -38.84
N GLY A 6 46.11 85.66 -37.73
CA GLY A 6 47.14 86.22 -36.86
C GLY A 6 47.16 87.75 -37.04
N ALA A 7 46.28 88.46 -36.32
CA ALA A 7 46.35 89.88 -36.03
C ALA A 7 45.49 90.10 -34.76
N GLY A 8 45.99 90.58 -33.62
CA GLY A 8 46.96 91.66 -33.47
C GLY A 8 46.23 92.97 -33.18
N MET A 9 45.65 93.05 -31.96
CA MET A 9 45.31 94.21 -31.11
C MET A 9 45.63 95.64 -31.66
N PRO A 10 44.80 96.68 -31.37
CA PRO A 10 44.88 97.28 -30.03
C PRO A 10 43.64 98.02 -29.47
N GLY A 11 43.54 98.02 -28.14
CA GLY A 11 43.31 99.25 -27.37
C GLY A 11 41.88 99.66 -27.05
N GLY A 12 41.62 99.90 -25.77
CA GLY A 12 40.44 100.65 -25.34
C GLY A 12 39.89 100.30 -23.97
N GLY A 13 40.74 100.33 -22.93
CA GLY A 13 40.21 100.50 -21.57
C GLY A 13 39.60 101.90 -21.44
N GLY A 14 38.40 102.00 -20.88
CA GLY A 14 37.82 103.29 -20.51
C GLY A 14 36.31 103.29 -20.45
N MET A 15 35.80 103.44 -19.23
CA MET A 15 34.45 103.88 -18.91
C MET A 15 33.31 102.91 -19.25
N SER A 16 33.17 101.89 -18.40
CA SER A 16 31.88 101.46 -17.90
C SER A 16 31.19 102.63 -17.20
N MET A 17 30.55 103.50 -17.97
CA MET A 17 29.42 104.28 -17.46
C MET A 17 28.26 103.30 -17.23
N PRO A 18 27.57 103.33 -16.08
CA PRO A 18 26.45 102.42 -15.83
C PRO A 18 25.38 102.67 -16.89
N THR A 19 25.27 101.78 -17.87
CA THR A 19 24.07 101.69 -18.69
C THR A 19 22.91 101.44 -17.72
N PRO A 20 21.84 102.26 -17.75
CA PRO A 20 20.71 102.12 -16.83
C PRO A 20 20.26 100.66 -16.75
N ALA A 21 19.90 100.18 -15.54
CA ALA A 21 19.68 98.77 -15.24
C ALA A 21 18.68 98.04 -16.17
N GLY A 22 17.84 98.78 -16.91
CA GLY A 22 16.95 98.25 -17.94
C GLY A 22 17.60 98.03 -19.32
N HIS A 23 18.63 98.79 -19.69
CA HIS A 23 19.17 98.77 -21.05
C HIS A 23 19.87 97.44 -21.41
N GLN A 24 20.58 96.84 -20.45
CA GLN A 24 21.18 95.51 -20.65
C GLN A 24 20.12 94.40 -20.69
N ALA A 25 19.02 94.55 -19.93
CA ALA A 25 17.90 93.62 -19.98
C ALA A 25 17.11 93.73 -21.30
N GLU A 26 16.90 94.95 -21.80
CA GLU A 26 16.32 95.23 -23.11
C GLU A 26 17.20 94.72 -24.24
N LEU A 27 18.52 94.89 -24.18
CA LEU A 27 19.44 94.35 -25.18
C LEU A 27 19.43 92.82 -25.18
N ASN A 28 19.46 92.17 -24.03
CA ASN A 28 19.33 90.71 -23.95
C ASN A 28 17.96 90.23 -24.47
N TYR A 29 16.89 90.97 -24.19
CA TYR A 29 15.56 90.67 -24.72
C TYR A 29 15.52 90.82 -26.25
N ILE A 30 16.09 91.90 -26.79
CA ILE A 30 16.21 92.13 -28.24
C ILE A 30 17.07 91.04 -28.89
N TYR A 31 18.20 90.64 -28.29
CA TYR A 31 19.03 89.55 -28.81
C TYR A 31 18.30 88.21 -28.79
N SER A 32 17.57 87.89 -27.72
CA SER A 32 16.74 86.67 -27.68
C SER A 32 15.62 86.68 -28.73
N MET A 33 15.01 87.85 -28.97
CA MET A 33 13.97 88.01 -29.98
C MET A 33 14.53 87.93 -31.40
N VAL A 34 15.72 88.49 -31.64
CA VAL A 34 16.42 88.38 -32.94
C VAL A 34 16.88 86.95 -33.18
N GLU A 35 17.36 86.25 -32.16
CA GLU A 35 17.72 84.83 -32.26
C GLU A 35 16.48 83.98 -32.55
N GLU A 36 15.35 84.23 -31.88
CA GLU A 36 14.07 83.56 -32.16
C GLU A 36 13.56 83.87 -33.57
N LEU A 37 13.59 85.12 -34.01
CA LEU A 37 13.25 85.52 -35.38
C LEU A 37 14.17 84.87 -36.41
N SER A 38 15.47 84.72 -36.11
CA SER A 38 16.43 84.07 -37.01
C SER A 38 16.14 82.57 -37.14
N LYS A 39 15.75 81.92 -36.03
CA LYS A 39 15.32 80.53 -36.01
C LYS A 39 14.01 80.34 -36.77
N GLN A 40 13.01 81.20 -36.51
CA GLN A 40 11.76 81.21 -37.26
C GLN A 40 11.99 81.48 -38.75
N LEU A 41 12.94 82.33 -39.12
CA LEU A 41 13.28 82.60 -40.52
C LEU A 41 13.96 81.38 -41.18
N ALA A 42 14.84 80.69 -40.46
CA ALA A 42 15.45 79.45 -40.93
C ALA A 42 14.41 78.33 -41.12
N ASP A 43 13.49 78.18 -40.17
CA ASP A 43 12.37 77.24 -40.25
C ASP A 43 11.42 77.60 -41.41
N ASN A 44 11.09 78.89 -41.58
CA ASN A 44 10.29 79.35 -42.71
C ASN A 44 10.98 79.08 -44.04
N ARG A 45 12.31 79.30 -44.16
CA ARG A 45 13.05 78.96 -45.38
C ARG A 45 12.95 77.48 -45.70
N LYS A 46 13.13 76.62 -44.70
CA LYS A 46 13.01 75.17 -44.86
C LYS A 46 11.60 74.76 -45.30
N VAL A 47 10.57 75.29 -44.64
CA VAL A 47 9.16 75.05 -45.01
C VAL A 47 8.88 75.54 -46.43
N THR A 48 9.40 76.70 -46.81
CA THR A 48 9.21 77.25 -48.16
C THR A 48 9.92 76.39 -49.21
N GLU A 49 11.12 75.89 -48.92
CA GLU A 49 11.84 74.96 -49.77
C GLU A 49 11.07 73.65 -49.95
N ASP A 50 10.52 73.08 -48.87
CA ASP A 50 9.69 71.88 -48.91
C ASP A 50 8.40 72.11 -49.72
N ILE A 51 7.76 73.27 -49.58
CA ILE A 51 6.58 73.67 -50.39
C ILE A 51 6.96 73.79 -51.87
N VAL A 52 8.06 74.46 -52.19
CA VAL A 52 8.51 74.64 -53.58
C VAL A 52 8.88 73.30 -54.20
N ASN A 53 9.57 72.43 -53.45
CA ASN A 53 9.89 71.07 -53.88
C ASN A 53 8.62 70.22 -54.09
N GLY A 54 7.65 70.33 -53.19
CA GLY A 54 6.34 69.69 -53.31
C GLY A 54 5.58 70.18 -54.54
N LEU A 55 5.50 71.49 -54.73
CA LEU A 55 4.85 72.13 -55.88
C LEU A 55 5.55 71.76 -57.19
N GLY A 56 6.88 71.64 -57.20
CA GLY A 56 7.65 71.16 -58.34
C GLY A 56 7.28 69.74 -58.73
N LYS A 57 7.12 68.83 -57.76
CA LYS A 57 6.67 67.44 -57.99
C LYS A 57 5.24 67.40 -58.51
N VAL A 58 4.32 68.16 -57.90
CA VAL A 58 2.91 68.26 -58.34
C VAL A 58 2.82 68.80 -59.77
N ARG A 59 3.53 69.89 -60.07
CA ARG A 59 3.58 70.49 -61.41
C ARG A 59 4.18 69.54 -62.44
N THR A 60 5.21 68.79 -62.08
CA THR A 60 5.83 67.81 -62.97
C THR A 60 4.86 66.67 -63.24
N LYS A 61 4.19 66.14 -62.22
CA LYS A 61 3.17 65.08 -62.34
C LYS A 61 1.96 65.52 -63.17
N ALA A 62 1.48 66.76 -62.97
CA ALA A 62 0.43 67.36 -63.78
C ALA A 62 0.84 67.46 -65.26
N LYS A 63 2.06 67.95 -65.51
CA LYS A 63 2.60 68.13 -66.86
C LYS A 63 2.89 66.81 -67.59
N THR A 64 3.41 65.80 -66.89
CA THR A 64 3.72 64.49 -67.49
C THR A 64 2.46 63.73 -67.86
N ASN A 65 1.39 63.90 -67.08
CA ASN A 65 0.16 63.15 -67.28
C ASN A 65 -0.88 63.94 -68.10
N GLY A 66 -0.64 65.23 -68.38
CA GLY A 66 -1.56 66.09 -69.14
C GLY A 66 -2.84 66.43 -68.39
N ILE A 67 -2.81 66.44 -67.06
CA ILE A 67 -3.98 66.53 -66.17
C ILE A 67 -4.06 67.95 -65.58
N SER A 68 -5.27 68.51 -65.44
CA SER A 68 -5.47 69.82 -64.79
C SER A 68 -5.30 69.74 -63.26
N ASN A 69 -5.10 70.88 -62.61
CA ASN A 69 -4.93 70.91 -61.14
C ASN A 69 -6.14 70.35 -60.37
N GLY A 70 -7.36 70.51 -60.89
CA GLY A 70 -8.58 69.96 -60.25
C GLY A 70 -8.60 68.43 -60.29
N GLU A 71 -8.40 67.87 -61.47
CA GLU A 71 -8.35 66.41 -61.68
C GLU A 71 -7.20 65.74 -60.92
N LEU A 72 -6.09 66.46 -60.67
CA LEU A 72 -4.98 65.95 -59.87
C LEU A 72 -5.27 65.97 -58.36
N LEU A 73 -6.05 66.94 -57.88
CA LEU A 73 -6.56 66.97 -56.51
C LEU A 73 -7.61 65.88 -56.30
N ASP A 74 -8.51 65.68 -57.27
CA ASP A 74 -9.51 64.61 -57.22
C ASP A 74 -8.84 63.23 -57.22
N ALA A 75 -7.85 63.00 -58.09
CA ALA A 75 -7.11 61.74 -58.10
C ALA A 75 -6.31 61.50 -56.79
N ALA A 76 -5.81 62.56 -56.16
CA ALA A 76 -5.14 62.45 -54.86
C ALA A 76 -6.15 62.22 -53.71
N ALA A 77 -7.34 62.80 -53.79
CA ALA A 77 -8.43 62.57 -52.85
C ALA A 77 -8.92 61.12 -52.95
N ASP A 78 -9.11 60.59 -54.15
CA ASP A 78 -9.47 59.19 -54.39
C ASP A 78 -8.37 58.23 -53.90
N GLU A 79 -7.09 58.55 -54.11
CA GLU A 79 -5.96 57.76 -53.59
C GLU A 79 -5.93 57.75 -52.05
N LEU A 80 -6.16 58.91 -51.42
CA LEU A 80 -6.24 59.02 -49.95
C LEU A 80 -7.44 58.25 -49.39
N GLN A 81 -8.61 58.37 -50.03
CA GLN A 81 -9.82 57.67 -49.61
C GLN A 81 -9.69 56.15 -49.77
N GLY A 82 -9.08 55.67 -50.86
CA GLY A 82 -8.76 54.25 -51.04
C GLY A 82 -7.72 53.73 -50.04
N GLN A 83 -6.76 54.57 -49.63
CA GLN A 83 -5.83 54.24 -48.54
C GLN A 83 -6.53 54.18 -47.19
N GLU A 84 -7.46 55.08 -46.90
CA GLU A 84 -8.26 55.11 -45.67
C GLU A 84 -9.13 53.85 -45.54
N GLU A 85 -9.87 53.47 -46.58
CA GLU A 85 -10.68 52.23 -46.60
C GLU A 85 -9.82 50.97 -46.41
N ASN A 86 -8.62 50.94 -47.00
CA ASN A 86 -7.67 49.84 -46.83
C ASN A 86 -7.12 49.77 -45.39
N LEU A 87 -6.86 50.91 -44.76
CA LEU A 87 -6.45 50.98 -43.37
C LEU A 87 -7.55 50.46 -42.44
N ASP A 88 -8.81 50.85 -42.66
CA ASP A 88 -9.94 50.35 -41.88
C ASP A 88 -10.13 48.84 -42.01
N ALA A 89 -10.00 48.30 -43.23
CA ALA A 89 -10.04 46.86 -43.47
C ALA A 89 -8.91 46.12 -42.74
N GLN A 90 -7.69 46.67 -42.75
CA GLN A 90 -6.55 46.10 -42.02
C GLN A 90 -6.73 46.19 -40.50
N ILE A 91 -7.24 47.30 -39.99
CA ILE A 91 -7.55 47.47 -38.56
C ILE A 91 -8.59 46.43 -38.14
N SER A 92 -9.67 46.26 -38.92
CA SER A 92 -10.69 45.25 -38.66
C SER A 92 -10.10 43.84 -38.59
N LEU A 93 -9.32 43.44 -39.61
CA LEU A 93 -8.66 42.14 -39.63
C LEU A 93 -7.71 41.92 -38.45
N LEU A 94 -6.89 42.94 -38.13
CA LEU A 94 -5.95 42.88 -37.02
C LEU A 94 -6.68 42.78 -35.68
N THR A 95 -7.76 43.53 -35.48
CA THR A 95 -8.59 43.45 -34.27
C THR A 95 -9.23 42.08 -34.09
N GLU A 96 -9.82 41.51 -35.14
CA GLU A 96 -10.40 40.16 -35.09
C GLU A 96 -9.31 39.09 -34.79
N SER A 97 -8.15 39.20 -35.43
CA SER A 97 -7.03 38.28 -35.18
C SER A 97 -6.52 38.37 -33.73
N LEU A 98 -6.51 39.58 -33.17
CA LEU A 98 -6.08 39.85 -31.80
C LEU A 98 -7.10 39.30 -30.80
N GLU A 99 -8.40 39.43 -31.07
CA GLU A 99 -9.45 38.81 -30.25
C GLU A 99 -9.36 37.28 -30.27
N LYS A 100 -9.19 36.67 -31.45
CA LYS A 100 -8.98 35.22 -31.58
C LYS A 100 -7.75 34.75 -30.81
N ALA A 101 -6.63 35.48 -30.92
CA ALA A 101 -5.40 35.17 -30.20
C ALA A 101 -5.58 35.28 -28.68
N LYS A 102 -6.27 36.33 -28.20
CA LYS A 102 -6.60 36.49 -26.77
C LYS A 102 -7.48 35.34 -26.27
N HIS A 103 -8.51 35.00 -27.03
CA HIS A 103 -9.41 33.90 -26.67
C HIS A 103 -8.67 32.57 -26.58
N SER A 104 -7.82 32.25 -27.56
CA SER A 104 -6.98 31.04 -27.54
C SER A 104 -6.00 31.04 -26.36
N ARG A 105 -5.38 32.19 -26.06
CA ARG A 105 -4.51 32.35 -24.88
C ARG A 105 -5.26 32.04 -23.58
N ASP A 106 -6.47 32.57 -23.41
CA ASP A 106 -7.25 32.41 -22.18
C ASP A 106 -7.76 30.97 -22.02
N GLN A 107 -8.14 30.31 -23.13
CA GLN A 107 -8.45 28.87 -23.14
C GLN A 107 -7.23 28.03 -22.73
N ASN A 108 -6.05 28.31 -23.28
CA ASN A 108 -4.82 27.61 -22.95
C ASN A 108 -4.43 27.82 -21.48
N ALA A 109 -4.57 29.03 -20.94
CA ALA A 109 -4.35 29.32 -19.52
C ALA A 109 -5.31 28.53 -18.61
N THR A 110 -6.56 28.40 -19.03
CA THR A 110 -7.57 27.61 -18.32
C THR A 110 -7.19 26.13 -18.31
N LEU A 111 -6.79 25.57 -19.46
CA LEU A 111 -6.33 24.18 -19.57
C LEU A 111 -5.10 23.93 -18.69
N LEU A 112 -4.10 24.81 -18.71
CA LEU A 112 -2.92 24.70 -17.84
C LEU A 112 -3.29 24.66 -16.36
N THR A 113 -4.26 25.49 -15.96
CA THR A 113 -4.76 25.50 -14.57
C THR A 113 -5.43 24.18 -14.21
N GLN A 114 -6.25 23.62 -15.11
CA GLN A 114 -6.88 22.31 -14.91
C GLN A 114 -5.85 21.18 -14.80
N TYR A 115 -4.83 21.17 -15.67
CA TYR A 115 -3.74 20.20 -15.59
C TYR A 115 -2.94 20.32 -14.29
N ALA A 116 -2.60 21.55 -13.88
CA ALA A 116 -1.91 21.78 -12.61
C ALA A 116 -2.71 21.24 -11.42
N ASN A 117 -4.02 21.49 -11.40
CA ASN A 117 -4.92 21.00 -10.35
C ASN A 117 -5.01 19.46 -10.36
N ALA A 118 -5.19 18.84 -11.53
CA ALA A 118 -5.26 17.40 -11.67
C ALA A 118 -3.97 16.71 -11.21
N LEU A 119 -2.80 17.24 -11.62
CA LEU A 119 -1.50 16.73 -11.20
C LEU A 119 -1.27 16.92 -9.70
N ALA A 120 -1.67 18.06 -9.12
CA ALA A 120 -1.56 18.30 -7.69
C ALA A 120 -2.40 17.30 -6.87
N VAL A 121 -3.64 17.04 -7.31
CA VAL A 121 -4.52 16.04 -6.67
C VAL A 121 -3.94 14.63 -6.80
N MET A 122 -3.47 14.26 -7.99
CA MET A 122 -2.87 12.96 -8.23
C MET A 122 -1.61 12.75 -7.37
N LEU A 123 -0.74 13.76 -7.27
CA LEU A 123 0.45 13.73 -6.43
C LEU A 123 0.08 13.55 -4.95
N LYS A 124 -0.92 14.28 -4.47
CA LYS A 124 -1.43 14.13 -3.10
C LYS A 124 -1.93 12.71 -2.82
N GLN A 125 -2.73 12.15 -3.73
CA GLN A 125 -3.22 10.78 -3.63
C GLN A 125 -2.08 9.76 -3.64
N PHE A 126 -1.05 9.95 -4.48
CA PHE A 126 0.14 9.08 -4.49
C PHE A 126 0.90 9.12 -3.17
N HIS A 127 1.09 10.31 -2.59
CA HIS A 127 1.74 10.43 -1.29
C HIS A 127 0.94 9.74 -0.18
N GLU A 128 -0.38 9.98 -0.12
CA GLU A 128 -1.26 9.32 0.85
C GLU A 128 -1.32 7.80 0.67
N TYR A 129 -1.35 7.32 -0.57
CA TYR A 129 -1.30 5.89 -0.86
C TYR A 129 0.02 5.27 -0.40
N LYS A 130 1.15 5.90 -0.73
CA LYS A 130 2.46 5.38 -0.36
C LYS A 130 2.66 5.32 1.15
N THR A 131 2.22 6.34 1.89
CA THR A 131 2.33 6.35 3.36
C THR A 131 1.47 5.27 3.98
N LYS A 132 0.21 5.14 3.56
CA LYS A 132 -0.70 4.06 4.01
C LYS A 132 -0.14 2.68 3.68
N HIS A 133 0.30 2.46 2.45
CA HIS A 133 0.87 1.20 2.01
C HIS A 133 2.09 0.79 2.84
N VAL A 134 3.02 1.71 3.09
CA VAL A 134 4.20 1.42 3.94
C VAL A 134 3.77 1.11 5.38
N ALA A 135 2.80 1.84 5.93
CA ALA A 135 2.26 1.57 7.26
C ALA A 135 1.60 0.18 7.35
N ASP A 136 0.79 -0.19 6.36
CA ASP A 136 0.09 -1.48 6.29
C ASP A 136 1.08 -2.64 6.18
N VAL A 137 2.07 -2.53 5.29
CA VAL A 137 3.13 -3.56 5.14
C VAL A 137 3.94 -3.70 6.43
N ALA A 138 4.29 -2.57 7.08
CA ALA A 138 4.97 -2.62 8.37
C ALA A 138 4.11 -3.25 9.47
N ALA A 139 2.81 -2.94 9.51
CA ALA A 139 1.87 -3.55 10.46
C ALA A 139 1.75 -5.06 10.23
N TRP A 140 1.66 -5.50 8.97
CA TRP A 140 1.62 -6.92 8.62
C TRP A 140 2.89 -7.66 9.03
N HIS A 141 4.06 -7.06 8.78
CA HIS A 141 5.32 -7.66 9.23
C HIS A 141 5.46 -7.69 10.76
N ARG A 142 4.85 -6.76 11.50
CA ARG A 142 4.82 -6.81 12.97
C ARG A 142 3.88 -7.91 13.45
N SER A 143 2.66 -7.98 12.93
CA SER A 143 1.69 -9.01 13.33
C SER A 143 2.20 -10.42 13.02
N TYR A 144 2.81 -10.62 11.85
CA TYR A 144 3.41 -11.91 11.49
C TYR A 144 4.56 -12.31 12.43
N ARG A 145 5.43 -11.36 12.83
CA ARG A 145 6.47 -11.63 13.83
C ARG A 145 5.88 -12.00 15.19
N THR A 146 4.83 -11.30 15.63
CA THR A 146 4.13 -11.62 16.87
C THR A 146 3.56 -13.04 16.84
N GLN A 147 2.89 -13.44 15.74
CA GLN A 147 2.35 -14.80 15.58
C GLN A 147 3.45 -15.86 15.60
N LEU A 148 4.59 -15.59 14.95
CA LEU A 148 5.74 -16.49 14.93
C LEU A 148 6.33 -16.67 16.35
N ASP A 149 6.43 -15.60 17.12
CA ASP A 149 6.92 -15.65 18.49
C ASP A 149 5.91 -16.31 19.44
N GLU A 150 4.61 -16.12 19.23
CA GLU A 150 3.55 -16.82 19.95
C GLU A 150 3.61 -18.33 19.69
N ALA A 151 3.70 -18.75 18.42
CA ALA A 151 3.84 -20.15 18.06
C ALA A 151 5.11 -20.80 18.67
N ARG A 152 6.23 -20.06 18.74
CA ARG A 152 7.46 -20.54 19.40
C ARG A 152 7.29 -20.67 20.92
N ARG A 153 6.60 -19.72 21.56
CA ARG A 153 6.28 -19.78 23.00
C ARG A 153 5.34 -20.94 23.30
N GLU A 154 4.33 -21.15 22.48
CA GLU A 154 3.43 -22.29 22.61
C GLU A 154 4.17 -23.61 22.42
N ASN A 155 5.02 -23.73 21.40
CA ASN A 155 5.79 -24.95 21.16
C ASN A 155 6.74 -25.28 22.31
N SER A 156 7.43 -24.27 22.87
CA SER A 156 8.29 -24.46 24.04
C SER A 156 7.49 -24.87 25.28
N ARG A 157 6.35 -24.21 25.53
CA ARG A 157 5.43 -24.58 26.62
C ARG A 157 4.92 -26.02 26.49
N LEU A 158 4.50 -26.45 25.29
CA LEU A 158 4.01 -27.81 25.06
C LEU A 158 5.11 -28.85 25.26
N ARG A 159 6.34 -28.55 24.83
CA ARG A 159 7.50 -29.41 25.11
C ARG A 159 7.73 -29.51 26.60
N GLU A 160 7.80 -28.39 27.31
CA GLU A 160 7.97 -28.36 28.77
C GLU A 160 6.91 -29.19 29.48
N GLN A 161 5.63 -29.04 29.11
CA GLN A 161 4.54 -29.84 29.66
C GLN A 161 4.72 -31.35 29.41
N ILE A 162 5.16 -31.75 28.20
CA ILE A 162 5.46 -33.16 27.89
C ILE A 162 6.64 -33.66 28.73
N TRP A 163 7.69 -32.86 28.88
CA TRP A 163 8.84 -33.18 29.72
C TRP A 163 8.42 -33.37 31.17
N GLU A 164 7.63 -32.46 31.74
CA GLU A 164 7.05 -32.58 33.09
C GLU A 164 6.20 -33.84 33.23
N MET A 165 5.31 -34.12 32.27
CA MET A 165 4.49 -35.33 32.30
C MET A 165 5.34 -36.60 32.26
N GLN A 166 6.38 -36.62 31.43
CA GLN A 166 7.31 -37.76 31.32
C GLN A 166 8.13 -37.96 32.59
N THR A 167 8.60 -36.88 33.22
CA THR A 167 9.32 -36.98 34.50
C THR A 167 8.41 -37.44 35.63
N HIS A 168 7.16 -36.95 35.68
CA HIS A 168 6.15 -37.44 36.63
C HIS A 168 5.81 -38.92 36.39
N ALA A 169 5.66 -39.35 35.15
CA ALA A 169 5.43 -40.76 34.82
C ALA A 169 6.64 -41.64 35.17
N ALA A 170 7.87 -41.17 34.92
CA ALA A 170 9.09 -41.89 35.26
C ALA A 170 9.24 -42.06 36.78
N THR A 171 9.02 -40.99 37.55
CA THR A 171 9.06 -41.03 39.02
C THR A 171 7.97 -41.92 39.61
N ALA A 172 6.75 -41.90 39.06
CA ALA A 172 5.68 -42.82 39.45
C ALA A 172 6.03 -44.29 39.13
N ASN A 173 6.61 -44.56 37.97
CA ASN A 173 7.07 -45.92 37.62
C ASN A 173 8.20 -46.39 38.55
N GLU A 174 9.14 -45.51 38.89
CA GLU A 174 10.21 -45.82 39.83
C GLU A 174 9.66 -46.08 41.23
N SER A 175 8.69 -45.30 41.70
CA SER A 175 8.05 -45.52 43.00
C SER A 175 7.29 -46.85 43.05
N LEU A 176 6.60 -47.24 41.97
CA LEU A 176 5.96 -48.55 41.84
C LEU A 176 6.96 -49.71 41.85
N ARG A 177 8.09 -49.58 41.13
CA ARG A 177 9.16 -50.59 41.17
C ARG A 177 9.76 -50.73 42.55
N LYS A 178 10.05 -49.60 43.23
CA LYS A 178 10.54 -49.59 44.61
C LYS A 178 9.53 -50.22 45.57
N PHE A 179 8.24 -49.92 45.40
CA PHE A 179 7.17 -50.53 46.18
C PHE A 179 7.14 -52.05 45.98
N ARG A 180 7.15 -52.52 44.72
CA ARG A 180 7.15 -53.95 44.39
C ARG A 180 8.37 -54.66 44.97
N SER A 181 9.58 -54.11 44.80
CA SER A 181 10.81 -54.68 45.37
C SER A 181 10.66 -54.85 46.89
N LYS A 182 10.27 -53.78 47.61
CA LYS A 182 10.10 -53.83 49.06
C LYS A 182 8.97 -54.77 49.51
N TYR A 183 7.92 -54.89 48.72
CA TYR A 183 6.78 -55.75 48.99
C TYR A 183 7.12 -57.24 48.80
N ASP A 184 7.90 -57.56 47.76
CA ASP A 184 8.36 -58.91 47.46
C ASP A 184 9.49 -59.33 48.44
N GLU A 185 10.33 -58.39 48.88
CA GLU A 185 11.44 -58.60 49.83
C GLU A 185 11.00 -58.65 51.32
N ASP A 186 9.73 -58.37 51.65
CA ASP A 186 9.24 -58.41 53.03
C ASP A 186 9.10 -59.85 53.53
N GLU A 187 10.15 -60.35 54.17
CA GLU A 187 10.24 -61.70 54.74
C GLU A 187 9.09 -61.98 55.72
N LYS A 188 8.68 -61.00 56.53
CA LYS A 188 7.57 -61.19 57.49
C LYS A 188 6.26 -61.47 56.80
N ARG A 189 6.04 -60.86 55.64
CA ARG A 189 4.85 -61.09 54.82
C ARG A 189 4.90 -62.48 54.17
N TRP A 190 6.07 -62.87 53.65
CA TRP A 190 6.26 -64.22 53.12
C TRP A 190 6.02 -65.28 54.19
N ASP A 191 6.66 -65.13 55.35
CA ASP A 191 6.50 -66.02 56.50
C ASP A 191 5.05 -66.08 56.96
N GLY A 192 4.37 -64.93 57.05
CA GLY A 192 2.95 -64.87 57.37
C GLY A 192 2.07 -65.61 56.35
N ARG A 193 2.38 -65.51 55.05
CA ARG A 193 1.67 -66.28 54.01
C ARG A 193 1.93 -67.78 54.16
N VAL A 194 3.19 -68.20 54.34
CA VAL A 194 3.55 -69.61 54.53
C VAL A 194 2.90 -70.17 55.78
N ALA A 195 2.95 -69.46 56.90
CA ALA A 195 2.33 -69.85 58.15
C ALA A 195 0.79 -69.95 58.03
N SER A 196 0.14 -69.00 57.34
CA SER A 196 -1.30 -69.05 57.07
C SER A 196 -1.67 -70.27 56.23
N VAL A 197 -0.92 -70.54 55.16
CA VAL A 197 -1.12 -71.73 54.32
C VAL A 197 -0.89 -73.02 55.12
N ALA A 198 0.16 -73.09 55.92
CA ALA A 198 0.46 -74.22 56.79
C ALA A 198 -0.65 -74.46 57.82
N ALA A 199 -1.14 -73.41 58.48
CA ALA A 199 -2.26 -73.49 59.41
C ALA A 199 -3.55 -73.99 58.72
N LYS A 200 -3.87 -73.49 57.51
CA LYS A 200 -5.00 -74.00 56.71
C LYS A 200 -4.83 -75.48 56.36
N GLN A 201 -3.62 -75.92 56.02
CA GLN A 201 -3.33 -77.34 55.75
C GLN A 201 -3.46 -78.21 57.00
N GLU A 202 -2.98 -77.73 58.15
CA GLU A 202 -3.11 -78.42 59.43
C GLU A 202 -4.58 -78.58 59.83
N ILE A 203 -5.39 -77.52 59.70
CA ILE A 203 -6.84 -77.58 59.93
C ILE A 203 -7.49 -78.63 59.02
N ARG A 204 -7.13 -78.66 57.72
CA ARG A 204 -7.64 -79.69 56.78
C ARG A 204 -7.19 -81.10 57.14
N PHE A 205 -5.94 -81.26 57.57
CA PHE A 205 -5.43 -82.55 58.05
C PHE A 205 -6.24 -83.05 59.25
N TRP A 206 -6.44 -82.21 60.26
CA TRP A 206 -7.23 -82.58 61.43
C TRP A 206 -8.72 -82.80 61.10
N LYS A 207 -9.29 -82.04 60.16
CA LYS A 207 -10.65 -82.27 59.65
C LYS A 207 -10.77 -83.68 59.07
N ARG A 208 -9.85 -84.10 58.19
CA ARG A 208 -9.84 -85.46 57.61
C ARG A 208 -9.66 -86.55 58.67
N MET A 209 -8.83 -86.32 59.68
CA MET A 209 -8.62 -87.27 60.78
C MET A 209 -9.86 -87.40 61.70
N ALA A 210 -10.57 -86.30 61.94
CA ALA A 210 -11.71 -86.26 62.84
C ALA A 210 -13.04 -86.64 62.16
N MET A 211 -13.16 -86.42 60.85
CA MET A 211 -14.39 -86.67 60.08
C MET A 211 -14.08 -87.34 58.71
N PRO A 212 -13.75 -88.66 58.70
CA PRO A 212 -13.35 -89.36 57.48
C PRO A 212 -14.48 -89.63 56.46
N GLU A 213 -15.73 -89.62 56.92
CA GLU A 213 -16.92 -89.95 56.10
C GLU A 213 -17.47 -88.73 55.33
N LEU A 214 -16.91 -87.54 55.54
CA LEU A 214 -17.32 -86.31 54.86
C LEU A 214 -16.48 -86.13 53.60
N GLU A 215 -17.12 -85.93 52.45
CA GLU A 215 -16.44 -85.71 51.17
C GLU A 215 -15.58 -84.43 51.20
N ASP A 216 -14.42 -84.46 50.53
CA ASP A 216 -13.41 -83.37 50.52
C ASP A 216 -13.85 -82.13 49.72
N ASP A 217 -15.03 -82.15 49.11
CA ASP A 217 -15.57 -81.09 48.24
C ASP A 217 -16.24 -79.98 49.07
N ASP A 218 -15.43 -79.28 49.86
CA ASP A 218 -15.88 -78.12 50.64
C ASP A 218 -15.57 -76.82 49.88
N THR A 219 -16.63 -76.13 49.47
CA THR A 219 -16.57 -74.86 48.71
C THR A 219 -15.76 -73.78 49.43
N TYR A 220 -15.68 -73.82 50.77
CA TYR A 220 -14.97 -72.81 51.54
C TYR A 220 -13.47 -73.10 51.75
N TRP A 221 -12.99 -74.29 51.38
CA TRP A 221 -11.64 -74.76 51.76
C TRP A 221 -10.83 -75.40 50.60
N SER A 222 -11.38 -75.38 49.39
CA SER A 222 -10.70 -75.85 48.17
C SER A 222 -9.48 -74.97 47.84
N GLY A 223 -8.45 -75.57 47.25
CA GLY A 223 -7.18 -74.90 46.96
C GLY A 223 -7.24 -73.82 45.86
N ASP A 224 -8.39 -73.68 45.19
CA ASP A 224 -8.59 -72.85 44.00
C ASP A 224 -9.23 -71.48 44.28
N ASP A 225 -9.59 -71.19 45.53
CA ASP A 225 -10.37 -69.98 45.87
C ASP A 225 -9.52 -68.73 46.21
N ASP A 226 -8.19 -68.81 46.10
CA ASP A 226 -7.29 -67.71 46.44
C ASP A 226 -6.84 -66.84 45.23
N LEU A 227 -7.35 -67.08 44.00
CA LEU A 227 -6.85 -66.42 42.79
C LEU A 227 -7.84 -65.59 41.95
N ILE A 228 -9.16 -65.83 42.04
CA ILE A 228 -10.15 -65.10 41.22
C ILE A 228 -11.30 -64.64 42.12
N ASP A 229 -11.49 -63.31 42.20
CA ASP A 229 -12.65 -62.68 42.83
C ASP A 229 -13.95 -63.31 42.26
N PRO A 230 -14.92 -63.74 43.08
CA PRO A 230 -16.17 -64.30 42.60
C PRO A 230 -16.88 -63.40 41.57
N ALA A 231 -16.75 -62.07 41.68
CA ALA A 231 -17.30 -61.12 40.71
C ALA A 231 -16.57 -61.18 39.35
N GLU A 232 -15.25 -61.35 39.35
CA GLU A 232 -14.48 -61.50 38.10
C GLU A 232 -14.73 -62.86 37.45
N LYS A 233 -14.99 -63.91 38.24
CA LYS A 233 -15.40 -65.24 37.74
C LYS A 233 -16.77 -65.21 37.05
N GLU A 234 -17.69 -64.39 37.53
CA GLU A 234 -18.98 -64.14 36.85
C GLU A 234 -18.77 -63.36 35.55
N ARG A 235 -18.01 -62.27 35.60
CA ARG A 235 -17.68 -61.47 34.42
C ARG A 235 -17.02 -62.31 33.31
N LEU A 236 -16.10 -63.20 33.66
CA LEU A 236 -15.43 -64.09 32.70
C LEU A 236 -16.40 -65.09 32.07
N ARG A 237 -17.32 -65.68 32.85
CA ARG A 237 -18.37 -66.55 32.33
C ARG A 237 -19.31 -65.82 31.37
N GLU A 238 -19.67 -64.57 31.68
CA GLU A 238 -20.47 -63.74 30.78
C GLU A 238 -19.72 -63.41 29.49
N LEU A 239 -18.42 -63.10 29.57
CA LEU A 239 -17.58 -62.84 28.41
C LEU A 239 -17.45 -64.08 27.51
N GLU A 240 -17.28 -65.26 28.12
CA GLU A 240 -17.16 -66.53 27.42
C GLU A 240 -18.49 -66.92 26.75
N GLN A 241 -19.62 -66.74 27.44
CA GLN A 241 -20.95 -66.93 26.84
C GLN A 241 -21.20 -65.98 25.67
N ARG A 242 -20.80 -64.71 25.79
CA ARG A 242 -20.94 -63.72 24.72
C ARG A 242 -20.06 -64.06 23.52
N ALA A 243 -18.81 -64.48 23.75
CA ALA A 243 -17.90 -64.91 22.71
C ALA A 243 -18.41 -66.17 21.99
N ALA A 244 -18.95 -67.15 22.73
CA ALA A 244 -19.56 -68.34 22.16
C ALA A 244 -20.82 -68.00 21.33
N GLN A 245 -21.63 -67.05 21.80
CA GLN A 245 -22.80 -66.59 21.07
C GLN A 245 -22.42 -65.82 19.80
N GLU A 246 -21.36 -65.02 19.84
CA GLU A 246 -20.81 -64.32 18.68
C GLU A 246 -20.18 -65.29 17.67
N GLN A 247 -19.49 -66.34 18.14
CA GLN A 247 -18.99 -67.41 17.28
C GLN A 247 -20.13 -68.17 16.60
N MET A 248 -21.19 -68.53 17.33
CA MET A 248 -22.38 -69.17 16.73
C MET A 248 -23.10 -68.25 15.73
N MET A 249 -23.16 -66.94 15.98
CA MET A 249 -23.71 -65.99 15.01
C MET A 249 -22.82 -65.87 13.76
N ALA A 250 -21.49 -65.84 13.92
CA ALA A 250 -20.54 -65.80 12.82
C ALA A 250 -20.58 -67.07 11.96
N GLU A 251 -20.72 -68.25 12.59
CA GLU A 251 -20.94 -69.53 11.87
C GLU A 251 -22.27 -69.54 11.13
N SER A 252 -23.35 -69.05 11.75
CA SER A 252 -24.67 -68.97 11.08
C SER A 252 -24.71 -67.99 9.91
N GLN A 253 -23.93 -66.90 9.94
CA GLN A 253 -23.79 -65.98 8.79
C GLN A 253 -22.89 -66.53 7.68
N ALA A 254 -21.96 -67.43 8.00
CA ALA A 254 -21.10 -68.08 7.01
C ALA A 254 -21.82 -69.21 6.24
N GLU A 255 -22.83 -69.86 6.83
CA GLU A 255 -23.61 -70.91 6.16
C GLU A 255 -24.74 -70.39 5.26
N ASP A 256 -25.17 -69.13 5.39
CA ASP A 256 -26.27 -68.53 4.61
C ASP A 256 -25.79 -67.75 3.36
N SER A 257 -24.48 -67.77 3.06
CA SER A 257 -23.87 -67.08 1.91
C SER A 257 -23.25 -68.05 0.91
N ASP A 258 -24.09 -68.72 0.11
CA ASP A 258 -23.69 -69.37 -1.14
C ASP A 258 -23.88 -68.39 -2.31
N GLY A 259 -22.78 -67.90 -2.92
CA GLY A 259 -22.85 -67.06 -4.11
C GLY A 259 -21.66 -66.17 -4.50
N GLY A 260 -20.46 -66.73 -4.69
CA GLY A 260 -19.45 -66.18 -5.63
C GLY A 260 -18.46 -65.09 -5.11
N PRO A 261 -17.33 -64.87 -5.81
CA PRO A 261 -16.02 -64.79 -5.17
C PRO A 261 -15.42 -63.37 -5.10
N GLN A 262 -14.79 -62.99 -3.98
CA GLN A 262 -13.45 -62.38 -3.96
C GLN A 262 -12.98 -62.00 -2.54
N GLN A 263 -11.75 -62.43 -2.26
CA GLN A 263 -10.70 -61.76 -1.48
C GLN A 263 -10.96 -61.48 0.02
N SER A 264 -10.11 -62.14 0.80
CA SER A 264 -9.97 -62.15 2.26
C SER A 264 -9.74 -60.77 2.89
N PRO A 265 -10.24 -60.53 4.13
CA PRO A 265 -9.70 -59.52 5.02
C PRO A 265 -8.70 -60.12 6.04
N PHE A 266 -7.44 -59.69 5.91
CA PHE A 266 -6.46 -59.27 6.94
C PHE A 266 -6.71 -59.71 8.40
N GLN A 267 -5.89 -60.53 9.06
CA GLN A 267 -4.53 -60.25 9.57
C GLN A 267 -4.32 -58.82 10.12
N HIS A 268 -4.49 -58.66 11.43
CA HIS A 268 -4.08 -57.48 12.18
C HIS A 268 -2.92 -57.83 13.12
N MET A 269 -1.72 -57.33 12.81
CA MET A 269 -0.70 -56.87 13.77
C MET A 269 0.53 -56.33 13.01
N GLY A 270 0.99 -55.13 13.36
CA GLY A 270 2.38 -54.71 13.10
C GLY A 270 2.60 -53.42 12.30
N VAL A 271 2.56 -52.27 13.00
CA VAL A 271 3.64 -51.26 13.11
C VAL A 271 4.34 -50.70 11.84
N MET A 272 4.50 -49.36 11.86
CA MET A 272 5.44 -48.48 11.13
C MET A 272 5.00 -47.84 9.79
N GLY A 273 4.62 -46.55 9.88
CA GLY A 273 5.41 -45.45 9.33
C GLY A 273 5.54 -45.31 7.80
N GLY A 274 4.79 -44.36 7.23
CA GLY A 274 5.11 -43.75 5.92
C GLY A 274 3.89 -43.15 5.23
N ILE A 275 3.73 -41.83 5.29
CA ILE A 275 2.75 -41.10 4.48
C ILE A 275 3.35 -40.90 3.09
N ALA A 276 2.71 -41.44 2.07
CA ALA A 276 3.06 -41.21 0.66
C ALA A 276 2.71 -39.77 0.26
N MET A 277 3.71 -38.96 -0.07
CA MET A 277 3.54 -37.61 -0.62
C MET A 277 3.26 -37.74 -2.12
N GLN A 278 2.00 -37.62 -2.52
CA GLN A 278 1.63 -37.46 -3.93
C GLN A 278 1.96 -36.04 -4.37
N ARG A 279 2.86 -35.94 -5.37
CA ARG A 279 3.37 -34.68 -5.92
C ARG A 279 2.51 -34.29 -7.11
N GLU A 280 1.62 -33.31 -6.93
CA GLU A 280 0.92 -32.65 -8.04
C GLU A 280 1.56 -31.29 -8.32
N ASP A 281 2.28 -31.22 -9.44
CA ASP A 281 2.72 -29.97 -10.06
C ASP A 281 1.49 -29.27 -10.67
N THR A 282 0.94 -28.27 -9.99
CA THR A 282 0.09 -27.26 -10.61
C THR A 282 0.49 -25.85 -10.17
N SER A 283 0.83 -25.05 -11.16
CA SER A 283 1.28 -23.67 -11.08
C SER A 283 0.16 -22.72 -10.65
N LEU A 284 -0.09 -22.61 -9.33
CA LEU A 284 -0.98 -21.58 -8.78
C LEU A 284 -0.30 -20.90 -7.59
N GLN A 285 -0.10 -19.59 -7.72
CA GLN A 285 0.43 -18.74 -6.67
C GLN A 285 -0.42 -18.86 -5.39
N PRO A 286 0.18 -18.81 -4.19
CA PRO A 286 -0.57 -18.93 -2.95
C PRO A 286 -1.51 -17.73 -2.77
N VAL A 287 -2.80 -18.01 -2.71
CA VAL A 287 -3.84 -17.03 -2.42
C VAL A 287 -3.65 -16.56 -0.97
N PRO A 288 -3.56 -15.25 -0.70
CA PRO A 288 -3.40 -14.75 0.66
C PRO A 288 -4.65 -15.05 1.51
N PRO A 289 -4.49 -15.29 2.82
CA PRO A 289 -5.60 -15.65 3.69
C PRO A 289 -6.67 -14.54 3.75
N PRO A 290 -7.96 -14.88 3.91
CA PRO A 290 -9.04 -13.92 3.97
C PRO A 290 -8.87 -13.00 5.19
N ARG A 291 -9.07 -11.69 4.98
CA ARG A 291 -9.03 -10.69 6.05
C ARG A 291 -10.18 -10.97 7.04
N PRO A 292 -9.97 -10.79 8.35
CA PRO A 292 -11.07 -10.84 9.30
C PRO A 292 -12.07 -9.72 8.99
N LEU A 293 -13.36 -10.06 8.94
CA LEU A 293 -14.46 -9.10 8.83
C LEU A 293 -14.51 -8.29 10.13
N SER A 294 -13.86 -7.13 10.14
CA SER A 294 -14.11 -6.13 11.17
C SER A 294 -15.53 -5.59 10.98
N ALA A 295 -16.30 -5.79 12.04
CA ALA A 295 -17.61 -5.24 12.35
C ALA A 295 -18.09 -4.07 11.47
N ALA A 296 -19.30 -4.25 10.95
CA ALA A 296 -20.15 -3.22 10.38
C ALA A 296 -20.13 -1.94 11.21
N SER A 297 -19.50 -0.89 10.68
CA SER A 297 -19.78 0.47 11.11
C SER A 297 -21.08 0.89 10.42
N SER A 298 -22.17 0.71 11.15
CA SER A 298 -23.47 1.30 10.86
C SER A 298 -23.36 2.83 10.95
N THR A 299 -23.33 3.51 9.81
CA THR A 299 -23.74 4.92 9.72
C THR A 299 -24.54 5.11 8.43
N GLY A 300 -25.79 4.61 8.43
CA GLY A 300 -26.88 5.20 7.64
C GLY A 300 -27.51 6.29 8.50
N SER A 301 -27.38 7.57 8.13
CA SER A 301 -28.32 8.26 7.25
C SER A 301 -29.69 8.47 7.90
N THR A 302 -29.87 9.66 8.49
CA THR A 302 -31.12 10.41 8.38
C THR A 302 -30.79 11.91 8.37
N GLY A 303 -30.84 12.51 7.17
CA GLY A 303 -31.18 13.91 7.01
C GLY A 303 -32.65 14.00 6.61
N HIS A 304 -33.45 14.62 7.46
CA HIS A 304 -34.62 15.43 7.14
C HIS A 304 -34.93 16.33 8.33
#